data_AF-A0A7J4DR23-F1
#
_entry.id   AF-A0A7J4DR23-F1
#
_cell.length_a   1.000
_cell.length_b   1.000
_cell.length_c   1.000
_cell.angle_alpha   90.00
_cell.angle_beta   90.00
_cell.angle_gamma   90.00
#
_symmetry.space_group_name_H-M   'P 1'
#
loop_
_entity.id
_entity.type
_entity.pdbx_description
1 polymer ?
#
loop_
_entity_poly.entity_id
_entity_poly.type
_entity_poly.pdbx_seq_one_letter_code
_entity_poly.pdbx_strand_id
1 'polypeptide(L)'
;MSRLRVAVLALFVCALMLASVLASGAYDVTAFLQASSMGGQTSETASAAEFAADDLMQEIKKVLPRVSPKSAMCILCHSRVTPGIVAAWLHSKHAQVTVREAWSKPPLEREISSLPPEEFQDYVVGCYECHGLNPDIHADTFDHFGQRVHVIVTPNDCRVCHAVEVEQYQRSTKAHAYYNLVKNPVYMMLVKAANLVGEEAGGEAAINVTCFK
;
A
#
# COMPACT_ATOMS: atom_id res chain seq x y z
N MET A 1 2.67 -50.86 -14.40
CA MET A 1 2.02 -50.48 -15.67
C MET A 1 2.25 -48.98 -15.92
N SER A 2 3.52 -48.57 -15.98
CA SER A 2 4.34 -48.32 -17.18
C SER A 2 4.06 -46.95 -17.84
N ARG A 3 4.90 -45.98 -17.45
CA ARG A 3 5.03 -44.61 -17.97
C ARG A 3 5.26 -44.54 -19.50
N LEU A 4 5.42 -45.69 -20.17
CA LEU A 4 5.58 -45.82 -21.61
C LEU A 4 4.27 -45.61 -22.38
N ARG A 5 3.09 -45.83 -21.77
CA ARG A 5 1.79 -45.67 -22.46
C ARG A 5 1.33 -44.21 -22.61
N VAL A 6 1.76 -43.32 -21.71
CA VAL A 6 1.37 -41.89 -21.74
C VAL A 6 2.19 -41.11 -22.78
N ALA A 7 3.47 -41.46 -22.96
CA ALA A 7 4.34 -40.82 -23.95
C ALA A 7 3.93 -41.14 -25.41
N VAL A 8 3.45 -42.37 -25.66
CA VAL A 8 3.00 -42.80 -27.01
C VAL A 8 1.69 -42.11 -27.41
N LEU A 9 0.80 -41.79 -26.45
CA LEU A 9 -0.44 -41.07 -26.73
C LEU A 9 -0.20 -39.59 -27.05
N ALA A 10 0.75 -38.94 -26.37
CA ALA A 10 1.07 -37.53 -26.58
C ALA A 10 1.74 -37.25 -27.95
N LEU A 11 2.57 -38.18 -28.43
CA LEU A 11 3.21 -38.07 -29.75
C LEU A 11 2.22 -38.28 -30.91
N PHE A 12 1.17 -39.10 -30.72
CA PHE A 12 0.15 -39.33 -31.75
C PHE A 12 -0.78 -38.12 -31.95
N VAL A 13 -1.13 -37.41 -30.86
CA VAL A 13 -2.00 -36.22 -30.94
C VAL A 13 -1.29 -35.03 -31.61
N CYS A 14 0.04 -34.91 -31.43
CA CYS A 14 0.82 -33.85 -32.07
C CYS A 14 0.98 -34.08 -33.59
N ALA A 15 1.12 -35.33 -34.02
CA ALA A 15 1.23 -35.68 -35.45
C ALA A 15 -0.10 -35.47 -36.23
N LEU A 16 -1.25 -35.63 -35.58
CA LEU A 16 -2.57 -35.40 -36.20
C LEU A 16 -2.93 -33.92 -36.36
N MET A 17 -2.41 -33.04 -35.50
CA MET A 17 -2.63 -31.58 -35.59
C MET A 17 -1.75 -30.91 -36.66
N LEU A 18 -0.58 -31.46 -36.98
CA LEU A 18 0.26 -30.92 -38.07
C LEU A 18 -0.24 -31.32 -39.48
N ALA A 19 -0.99 -32.41 -39.62
CA ALA A 19 -1.49 -32.86 -40.92
C ALA A 19 -2.69 -32.06 -41.44
N SER A 20 -3.37 -31.26 -40.60
CA SER A 20 -4.53 -30.46 -40.99
C SER A 20 -4.19 -29.05 -41.48
N VAL A 21 -2.96 -28.56 -41.25
CA VAL A 21 -2.53 -27.21 -41.66
C VAL A 21 -1.96 -27.19 -43.10
N LEU A 22 -1.62 -28.35 -43.68
CA LEU A 22 -0.99 -28.46 -45.01
C LEU A 22 -1.99 -28.72 -46.15
N ALA A 23 -3.29 -28.74 -45.90
CA ALA A 23 -4.32 -29.14 -46.89
C ALA A 23 -5.30 -28.03 -47.31
N SER A 24 -5.03 -26.75 -47.03
CA SER A 24 -5.90 -25.65 -47.47
C SER A 24 -5.09 -24.54 -48.14
N GLY A 25 -4.68 -24.79 -49.38
CA GLY A 25 -4.22 -23.73 -50.26
C GLY A 25 -5.41 -22.85 -50.66
N ALA A 26 -5.38 -21.58 -50.24
CA ALA A 26 -5.91 -20.40 -50.94
C ALA A 26 -6.14 -19.26 -49.93
N TYR A 27 -5.15 -18.41 -49.73
CA TYR A 27 -5.39 -17.05 -49.24
C TYR A 27 -4.44 -16.11 -49.98
N ASP A 28 -5.05 -15.38 -50.92
CA ASP A 28 -4.45 -14.31 -51.70
C ASP A 28 -4.12 -13.13 -50.78
N VAL A 29 -2.84 -12.78 -50.70
CA VAL A 29 -2.31 -11.78 -49.75
C VAL A 29 -2.41 -10.35 -50.28
N THR A 30 -3.03 -10.14 -51.44
CA THR A 30 -3.08 -8.80 -52.08
C THR A 30 -4.27 -7.93 -51.68
N ALA A 31 -5.22 -8.45 -50.90
CA ALA A 31 -6.41 -7.68 -50.48
C ALA A 31 -6.29 -6.96 -49.13
N PHE A 32 -5.19 -7.13 -48.37
CA PHE A 32 -5.08 -6.58 -47.01
C PHE A 32 -4.41 -5.19 -46.92
N LEU A 33 -3.98 -4.61 -48.05
CA LEU A 33 -3.23 -3.34 -48.06
C LEU A 33 -4.04 -2.09 -48.43
N GLN A 34 -5.38 -2.17 -48.54
CA GLN A 34 -6.23 -1.01 -48.87
C GLN A 34 -7.41 -0.76 -47.91
N ALA A 35 -7.49 -1.43 -46.75
CA ALA A 35 -8.59 -1.26 -45.80
C ALA A 35 -8.26 -0.50 -44.51
N SER A 36 -7.11 0.18 -44.41
CA SER A 36 -6.72 0.90 -43.17
C SER A 36 -6.95 2.42 -43.18
N SER A 37 -7.76 2.96 -44.10
CA SER A 37 -8.02 4.42 -44.16
C SER A 37 -9.36 4.89 -43.60
N MET A 38 -10.25 4.02 -43.12
CA MET A 38 -11.53 4.46 -42.54
C MET A 38 -11.94 3.58 -41.36
N GLY A 39 -11.77 4.11 -40.15
CA GLY A 39 -12.17 3.43 -38.92
C GLY A 39 -11.81 4.24 -37.68
N GLY A 40 -12.47 5.38 -37.50
CA GLY A 40 -12.52 6.04 -36.20
C GLY A 40 -13.27 5.18 -35.17
N GLN A 41 -13.02 5.52 -33.91
CA GLN A 41 -13.69 5.06 -32.68
C GLN A 41 -13.16 3.78 -32.03
N THR A 42 -12.34 3.95 -30.99
CA THR A 42 -12.61 3.51 -29.61
C THR A 42 -11.67 4.27 -28.65
N SER A 43 -12.09 5.45 -28.20
CA SER A 43 -11.33 6.36 -27.32
C SER A 43 -12.23 6.91 -26.20
N GLU A 44 -12.94 6.03 -25.48
CA GLU A 44 -13.78 6.48 -24.35
C GLU A 44 -13.46 5.79 -23.02
N THR A 45 -12.71 4.68 -23.00
CA THR A 45 -12.31 4.03 -21.74
C THR A 45 -10.86 4.27 -21.34
N ALA A 46 -10.01 4.75 -22.25
CA ALA A 46 -8.63 5.14 -21.93
C ALA A 46 -8.55 6.52 -21.26
N SER A 47 -9.52 7.42 -21.49
CA SER A 47 -9.36 8.84 -21.15
C SER A 47 -9.53 9.19 -19.67
N ALA A 48 -10.40 8.52 -18.92
CA ALA A 48 -10.67 8.90 -17.53
C ALA A 48 -9.55 8.45 -16.56
N ALA A 49 -9.02 7.24 -16.75
CA ALA A 49 -7.93 6.72 -15.94
C ALA A 49 -6.59 7.41 -16.26
N GLU A 50 -6.33 7.69 -17.55
CA GLU A 50 -5.16 8.47 -17.96
C GLU A 50 -5.25 9.92 -17.44
N PHE A 51 -6.40 10.56 -17.56
CA PHE A 51 -6.61 11.91 -17.01
C PHE A 51 -6.45 11.95 -15.48
N ALA A 52 -6.98 10.96 -14.75
CA ALA A 52 -6.79 10.86 -13.30
C ALA A 52 -5.33 10.61 -12.90
N ALA A 53 -4.58 9.84 -13.70
CA ALA A 53 -3.15 9.62 -13.49
C ALA A 53 -2.34 10.90 -13.76
N ASP A 54 -2.69 11.66 -14.80
CA ASP A 54 -2.04 12.94 -15.13
C ASP A 54 -2.28 14.00 -14.05
N ASP A 55 -3.50 14.11 -13.53
CA ASP A 55 -3.84 15.02 -12.45
C ASP A 55 -3.08 14.68 -11.16
N LEU A 56 -3.05 13.39 -10.79
CA LEU A 56 -2.28 12.90 -9.65
C LEU A 56 -0.78 13.26 -9.79
N MET A 57 -0.19 13.05 -10.96
CA MET A 57 1.22 13.37 -11.19
C MET A 57 1.49 14.88 -11.13
N GLN A 58 0.55 15.72 -11.55
CA GLN A 58 0.65 17.18 -11.39
C GLN A 58 0.64 17.59 -9.92
N GLU A 59 -0.20 16.96 -9.09
CA GLU A 59 -0.21 17.21 -7.65
C GLU A 59 1.07 16.73 -6.96
N ILE A 60 1.54 15.53 -7.28
CA ILE A 60 2.83 15.00 -6.79
C ILE A 60 3.95 15.99 -7.07
N LYS A 61 4.00 16.54 -8.29
CA LYS A 61 5.04 17.50 -8.69
C LYS A 61 5.03 18.77 -7.83
N LYS A 62 3.87 19.21 -7.34
CA LYS A 62 3.77 20.40 -6.47
C LYS A 62 4.36 20.15 -5.08
N VAL A 63 4.18 18.95 -4.53
CA VAL A 63 4.66 18.62 -3.19
C VAL A 63 6.09 18.09 -3.15
N LEU A 64 6.56 17.48 -4.24
CA LEU A 64 7.86 16.79 -4.32
C LEU A 64 9.06 17.59 -3.80
N PRO A 65 9.18 18.92 -4.00
CA PRO A 65 10.30 19.71 -3.46
C PRO A 65 10.38 19.73 -1.93
N ARG A 66 9.28 19.42 -1.24
CA ARG A 66 9.18 19.41 0.23
C ARG A 66 9.27 18.00 0.81
N VAL A 67 9.36 16.98 -0.05
CA VAL A 67 9.41 15.56 0.30
C VAL A 67 10.87 15.13 0.42
N SER A 68 11.18 14.26 1.37
CA SER A 68 12.52 13.71 1.50
C SER A 68 12.91 12.87 0.28
N PRO A 69 14.21 12.75 -0.05
CA PRO A 69 14.66 11.91 -1.17
C PRO A 69 14.16 10.46 -1.08
N LYS A 70 14.07 9.90 0.13
CA LYS A 70 13.57 8.54 0.36
C LYS A 70 12.07 8.43 0.06
N SER A 71 11.27 9.35 0.58
CA SER A 71 9.83 9.39 0.31
C SER A 71 9.51 9.68 -1.16
N ALA A 72 10.33 10.48 -1.85
CA ALA A 72 10.18 10.73 -3.29
C ALA A 72 10.27 9.42 -4.10
N MET A 73 11.21 8.53 -3.77
CA MET A 73 11.31 7.21 -4.41
C MET A 73 10.05 6.37 -4.16
N CYS A 74 9.53 6.38 -2.93
CA CYS A 74 8.30 5.68 -2.58
C CYS A 74 7.13 6.19 -3.42
N ILE A 75 6.89 7.51 -3.44
CA ILE A 75 5.75 8.14 -4.11
C ILE A 75 5.78 7.88 -5.62
N LEU A 76 6.95 7.97 -6.26
CA LEU A 76 7.06 7.77 -7.70
C LEU A 76 6.69 6.34 -8.12
N CYS A 77 7.05 5.32 -7.34
CA CYS A 77 6.62 3.95 -7.60
C CYS A 77 5.14 3.75 -7.22
N HIS A 78 4.76 4.18 -6.02
CA HIS A 78 3.42 3.96 -5.45
C HIS A 78 2.31 4.76 -6.13
N SER A 79 2.63 5.85 -6.82
CA SER A 79 1.68 6.57 -7.67
C SER A 79 1.15 5.69 -8.81
N ARG A 80 1.92 4.68 -9.22
CA ARG A 80 1.52 3.73 -10.27
C ARG A 80 0.91 2.45 -9.70
N VAL A 81 1.52 1.88 -8.66
CA VAL A 81 1.09 0.58 -8.12
C VAL A 81 -0.05 0.69 -7.11
N THR A 82 -0.14 1.80 -6.38
CA THR A 82 -1.18 2.07 -5.37
C THR A 82 -1.62 3.54 -5.39
N PRO A 83 -2.16 4.05 -6.53
CA PRO A 83 -2.46 5.47 -6.72
C PRO A 83 -3.38 6.05 -5.63
N GLY A 84 -4.34 5.26 -5.15
CA GLY A 84 -5.26 5.68 -4.10
C GLY A 84 -4.58 6.00 -2.76
N ILE A 85 -3.49 5.30 -2.42
CA ILE A 85 -2.72 5.57 -1.19
C ILE A 85 -1.98 6.91 -1.33
N VAL A 86 -1.36 7.15 -2.48
CA VAL A 86 -0.66 8.41 -2.74
C VAL A 86 -1.64 9.58 -2.78
N ALA A 87 -2.78 9.43 -3.45
CA ALA A 87 -3.83 10.44 -3.47
C ALA A 87 -4.38 10.76 -2.07
N ALA A 88 -4.62 9.75 -1.23
CA ALA A 88 -5.06 9.96 0.14
C ALA A 88 -4.01 10.70 0.99
N TRP A 89 -2.73 10.35 0.81
CA TRP A 89 -1.63 11.05 1.48
C TRP A 89 -1.52 12.51 1.02
N LEU A 90 -1.59 12.81 -0.28
CA LEU A 90 -1.52 14.18 -0.83
C LEU A 90 -2.57 15.11 -0.22
N HIS A 91 -3.77 14.60 0.01
CA HIS A 91 -4.87 15.35 0.62
C HIS A 91 -4.75 15.51 2.15
N SER A 92 -3.74 14.90 2.79
CA SER A 92 -3.50 15.03 4.22
C SER A 92 -2.67 16.28 4.57
N LYS A 93 -2.80 16.78 5.80
CA LYS A 93 -1.91 17.82 6.32
C LYS A 93 -0.45 17.36 6.39
N HIS A 94 -0.22 16.06 6.58
CA HIS A 94 1.11 15.45 6.60
C HIS A 94 1.87 15.63 5.29
N ALA A 95 1.19 15.72 4.14
CA ALA A 95 1.82 16.00 2.85
C ALA A 95 2.04 17.49 2.55
N GLN A 96 1.43 18.39 3.34
CA GLN A 96 1.30 19.81 3.00
C GLN A 96 2.20 20.73 3.85
N VAL A 97 2.53 20.31 5.08
CA VAL A 97 3.24 21.12 6.06
C VAL A 97 4.47 20.37 6.54
N THR A 98 5.63 21.01 6.54
CA THR A 98 6.84 20.40 7.11
C THR A 98 6.76 20.39 8.63
N VAL A 99 7.52 19.50 9.28
CA VAL A 99 7.51 19.44 10.74
C VAL A 99 8.00 20.75 11.37
N ARG A 100 9.02 21.39 10.78
CA ARG A 100 9.53 22.69 11.24
C ARG A 100 8.49 23.79 11.11
N GLU A 101 7.74 23.82 10.01
CA GLU A 101 6.64 24.78 9.84
C GLU A 101 5.54 24.56 10.88
N ALA A 102 5.13 23.29 11.08
CA ALA A 102 4.13 22.95 12.08
C ALA A 102 4.60 23.36 13.49
N TRP A 103 5.88 23.15 13.82
CA TRP A 103 6.45 23.54 15.12
C TRP A 103 6.42 25.04 15.38
N SER A 104 6.61 25.82 14.30
CA SER A 104 6.70 27.28 14.34
C SER A 104 5.35 27.96 14.50
N LYS A 105 4.24 27.23 14.36
CA LYS A 105 2.89 27.77 14.56
C LYS A 105 2.63 28.16 16.02
N PRO A 106 1.75 29.15 16.27
CA PRO A 106 1.29 29.48 17.61
C PRO A 106 0.70 28.25 18.33
N PRO A 107 0.76 28.18 19.68
CA PRO A 107 0.36 26.98 20.42
C PRO A 107 -1.04 26.43 20.13
N LEU A 108 -2.02 27.29 19.83
CA LEU A 108 -3.40 26.87 19.51
C LEU A 108 -3.58 26.39 18.06
N GLU A 109 -2.65 26.72 17.16
CA GLU A 109 -2.68 26.30 15.74
C GLU A 109 -1.70 25.16 15.46
N ARG A 110 -0.78 24.88 16.40
CA ARG A 110 0.22 23.83 16.29
C ARG A 110 -0.38 22.48 16.64
N GLU A 111 -0.36 21.56 15.68
CA GLU A 111 -0.91 20.20 15.79
C GLU A 111 0.18 19.14 15.99
N ILE A 112 1.38 19.54 16.40
CA ILE A 112 2.46 18.62 16.79
C ILE A 112 2.93 18.94 18.21
N SER A 113 3.35 17.92 18.95
CA SER A 113 3.65 18.04 20.38
C SER A 113 5.08 17.64 20.75
N SER A 114 5.85 17.08 19.81
CA SER A 114 7.28 16.80 19.92
C SER A 114 7.99 16.99 18.58
N LEU A 115 9.32 17.06 18.62
CA LEU A 115 10.16 17.16 17.43
C LEU A 115 10.84 15.81 17.11
N PRO A 116 10.79 15.35 15.84
CA PRO A 116 11.52 14.18 15.38
C PRO A 116 13.03 14.46 15.30
N PRO A 117 13.85 13.42 14.99
CA PRO A 117 15.23 13.61 14.56
C PRO A 117 15.38 14.72 13.53
N GLU A 118 16.47 15.48 13.61
CA GLU A 118 16.69 16.69 12.80
C GLU A 118 16.56 16.44 11.30
N GLU A 119 16.99 15.26 10.84
CA GLU A 119 16.92 14.83 9.44
C GLU A 119 15.50 14.83 8.82
N PHE A 120 14.45 14.78 9.64
CA PHE A 120 13.06 14.80 9.18
C PHE A 120 12.38 16.16 9.31
N GLN A 121 12.99 17.13 10.00
CA GLN A 121 12.28 18.35 10.40
C GLN A 121 11.96 19.28 9.22
N ASP A 122 12.82 19.30 8.20
CA ASP A 122 12.69 20.19 7.04
C ASP A 122 11.82 19.63 5.92
N TYR A 123 11.33 18.39 6.07
CA TYR A 123 10.47 17.74 5.10
C TYR A 123 9.03 17.64 5.61
N VAL A 124 8.10 17.43 4.67
CA VAL A 124 6.76 16.94 4.99
C VAL A 124 6.83 15.50 5.49
N VAL A 125 5.79 15.04 6.19
CA VAL A 125 5.70 13.65 6.65
C VAL A 125 5.28 12.78 5.47
N GLY A 126 6.26 12.29 4.71
CA GLY A 126 6.08 11.38 3.58
C GLY A 126 6.02 9.92 4.01
N CYS A 127 6.09 9.02 3.03
CA CYS A 127 5.98 7.58 3.25
C CYS A 127 7.07 7.06 4.19
N TYR A 128 8.33 7.46 3.96
CA TYR A 128 9.49 6.99 4.71
C TYR A 128 9.55 7.59 6.11
N GLU A 129 9.06 8.82 6.30
CA GLU A 129 9.02 9.49 7.61
C GLU A 129 8.12 8.77 8.62
N CYS A 130 7.24 7.87 8.18
CA CYS A 130 6.50 6.96 9.06
C CYS A 130 6.99 5.51 8.97
N HIS A 131 7.04 4.96 7.75
CA HIS A 131 7.35 3.54 7.54
C HIS A 131 8.82 3.18 7.69
N GLY A 132 9.73 4.15 7.76
CA GLY A 132 11.17 3.94 7.96
C GLY A 132 11.63 4.19 9.40
N LEU A 133 10.73 4.53 10.32
CA LEU A 133 11.06 4.83 11.71
C LEU A 133 11.39 3.55 12.50
N ASN A 134 12.39 3.64 13.37
CA ASN A 134 12.71 2.62 14.37
C ASN A 134 12.78 1.17 13.82
N PRO A 135 13.49 0.91 12.70
CA PRO A 135 13.43 -0.37 11.98
C PRO A 135 13.93 -1.57 12.78
N ASP A 136 14.66 -1.35 13.88
CA ASP A 136 15.15 -2.42 14.75
C ASP A 136 14.15 -2.81 15.85
N ILE A 137 13.09 -2.02 16.05
CA ILE A 137 12.05 -2.27 17.04
C ILE A 137 10.86 -3.00 16.40
N HIS A 138 10.55 -2.69 15.13
CA HIS A 138 9.43 -3.26 14.40
C HIS A 138 9.76 -4.67 13.89
N ALA A 139 9.03 -5.67 14.40
CA ALA A 139 9.20 -7.06 14.02
C ALA A 139 8.81 -7.35 12.56
N ASP A 140 7.98 -6.51 11.96
CA ASP A 140 7.56 -6.56 10.56
C ASP A 140 8.45 -5.70 9.64
N THR A 141 9.65 -5.30 10.08
CA THR A 141 10.61 -4.61 9.23
C THR A 141 11.23 -5.53 8.18
N PHE A 142 11.29 -5.07 6.93
CA PHE A 142 11.91 -5.77 5.81
C PHE A 142 12.62 -4.79 4.87
N ASP A 143 13.49 -5.31 3.99
CA ASP A 143 14.08 -4.51 2.91
C ASP A 143 13.06 -4.33 1.78
N HIS A 144 12.88 -3.08 1.37
CA HIS A 144 12.05 -2.70 0.24
C HIS A 144 12.81 -1.70 -0.62
N PHE A 145 13.45 -2.22 -1.68
CA PHE A 145 14.24 -1.42 -2.62
C PHE A 145 15.39 -0.65 -1.95
N GLY A 146 16.11 -1.30 -1.03
CA GLY A 146 17.26 -0.71 -0.33
C GLY A 146 16.88 0.25 0.80
N GLN A 147 15.60 0.30 1.17
CA GLN A 147 15.11 0.96 2.39
C GLN A 147 14.60 -0.10 3.35
N ARG A 148 14.94 0.01 4.64
CA ARG A 148 14.28 -0.77 5.68
C ARG A 148 12.96 -0.10 6.05
N VAL A 149 11.86 -0.82 5.87
CA VAL A 149 10.52 -0.33 6.15
C VAL A 149 9.67 -1.39 6.87
N HIS A 150 8.67 -0.95 7.62
CA HIS A 150 7.64 -1.78 8.24
C HIS A 150 6.24 -1.35 7.74
N VAL A 151 5.29 -2.28 7.65
CA VAL A 151 3.95 -1.95 7.10
C VAL A 151 3.06 -1.33 8.17
N ILE A 152 3.19 -1.78 9.42
CA ILE A 152 2.30 -1.38 10.51
C ILE A 152 2.91 -0.21 11.27
N VAL A 153 2.59 1.02 10.86
CA VAL A 153 2.93 2.22 11.64
C VAL A 153 2.14 2.22 12.96
N THR A 154 2.85 2.33 14.07
CA THR A 154 2.30 2.17 15.43
C THR A 154 2.14 3.52 16.15
N PRO A 155 1.33 3.60 17.22
CA PRO A 155 1.35 4.71 18.16
C PRO A 155 2.74 5.17 18.60
N ASN A 156 3.71 4.25 18.75
CA ASN A 156 5.08 4.61 19.12
C ASN A 156 5.84 5.34 18.01
N ASP A 157 5.49 5.12 16.75
CA ASP A 157 6.01 5.91 15.62
C ASP A 157 5.36 7.29 15.58
N CYS A 158 4.03 7.35 15.79
CA CYS A 158 3.30 8.62 15.89
C CYS A 158 3.87 9.51 17.02
N ARG A 159 4.27 8.89 18.13
CA ARG A 159 4.84 9.56 19.32
C ARG A 159 6.11 10.35 19.02
N VAL A 160 6.80 10.07 17.92
CA VAL A 160 7.98 10.84 17.50
C VAL A 160 7.62 12.32 17.30
N CYS A 161 6.44 12.63 16.73
CA CYS A 161 5.95 14.00 16.53
C CYS A 161 4.73 14.37 17.39
N HIS A 162 3.98 13.38 17.87
CA HIS A 162 2.71 13.52 18.60
C HIS A 162 2.76 12.86 19.98
N ALA A 163 3.77 13.22 20.79
CA ALA A 163 3.99 12.60 22.10
C ALA A 163 2.83 12.79 23.07
N VAL A 164 2.22 13.98 23.12
CA VAL A 164 1.10 14.27 24.02
C VAL A 164 -0.14 13.47 23.65
N GLU A 165 -0.46 13.37 22.35
CA GLU A 165 -1.64 12.67 21.86
C GLU A 165 -1.54 11.17 22.13
N VAL A 166 -0.35 10.59 21.94
CA VAL A 166 -0.10 9.18 22.23
C VAL A 166 -0.17 8.89 23.72
N GLU A 167 0.42 9.75 24.57
CA GLU A 167 0.33 9.61 26.03
C GLU A 167 -1.12 9.65 26.53
N GLN A 168 -1.93 10.55 25.98
CA GLN A 168 -3.36 10.62 26.28
C GLN A 168 -4.10 9.36 25.81
N TYR A 169 -3.85 8.92 24.57
CA TYR A 169 -4.51 7.75 24.00
C TYR A 169 -4.17 6.47 24.78
N GLN A 170 -2.90 6.30 25.15
CA GLN A 170 -2.40 5.12 25.87
C GLN A 170 -3.10 4.89 27.22
N ARG A 171 -3.63 5.95 27.85
CA ARG A 171 -4.38 5.85 29.12
C ARG A 171 -5.88 5.60 28.93
N SER A 172 -6.36 5.58 27.69
CA SER A 172 -7.79 5.49 27.39
C SER A 172 -8.28 4.04 27.33
N THR A 173 -9.59 3.86 27.55
CA THR A 173 -10.26 2.55 27.34
C THR A 173 -10.09 2.03 25.91
N LYS A 174 -9.90 2.92 24.93
CA LYS A 174 -9.73 2.56 23.51
C LYS A 174 -8.41 1.84 23.26
N ALA A 175 -7.31 2.34 23.82
CA ALA A 175 -6.01 1.68 23.70
C ALA A 175 -6.03 0.28 24.32
N HIS A 176 -6.79 0.09 25.41
CA HIS A 176 -6.93 -1.19 26.08
C HIS A 176 -8.13 -2.02 25.61
N ALA A 177 -8.83 -1.65 24.54
CA ALA A 177 -10.12 -2.25 24.15
C ALA A 177 -10.04 -3.77 23.96
N TYR A 178 -8.96 -4.26 23.33
CA TYR A 178 -8.73 -5.69 23.18
C TYR A 178 -8.70 -6.40 24.55
N TYR A 179 -7.83 -5.96 25.47
CA TYR A 179 -7.69 -6.59 26.79
C TYR A 179 -8.96 -6.45 27.63
N ASN A 180 -9.63 -5.30 27.57
CA ASN A 180 -10.90 -5.06 28.24
C ASN A 180 -11.97 -6.07 27.80
N LEU A 181 -11.96 -6.47 26.52
CA LEU A 181 -12.85 -7.50 25.99
C LEU A 181 -12.34 -8.91 26.34
N VAL A 182 -11.13 -9.28 25.87
CA VAL A 182 -10.67 -10.67 25.89
C VAL A 182 -10.21 -11.18 27.25
N LYS A 183 -9.81 -10.28 28.17
CA LYS A 183 -9.41 -10.67 29.54
C LYS A 183 -10.57 -10.53 30.54
N ASN A 184 -11.74 -10.03 30.12
CA ASN A 184 -12.94 -10.02 30.96
C ASN A 184 -13.76 -11.31 30.73
N PRO A 185 -13.88 -12.20 31.73
CA PRO A 185 -14.56 -13.48 31.55
C PRO A 185 -16.04 -13.33 31.24
N VAL A 186 -16.73 -12.33 31.82
CA VAL A 186 -18.15 -12.08 31.57
C VAL A 186 -18.36 -11.59 30.14
N TYR A 187 -17.50 -10.70 29.64
CA TYR A 187 -17.61 -10.23 28.26
C TYR A 187 -17.26 -11.33 27.27
N MET A 188 -16.27 -12.18 27.58
CA MET A 188 -15.97 -13.34 26.74
C MET A 188 -17.06 -14.41 26.78
N MET A 189 -17.84 -14.55 27.86
CA MET A 189 -19.06 -15.36 27.83
C MET A 189 -20.06 -14.83 26.81
N LEU A 190 -20.27 -13.51 26.77
CA LEU A 190 -21.16 -12.87 25.80
C LEU A 190 -20.65 -13.05 24.36
N VAL A 191 -19.36 -12.81 24.12
CA VAL A 191 -18.73 -12.99 22.80
C VAL A 191 -18.92 -14.42 22.29
N LYS A 192 -18.70 -15.42 23.15
CA LYS A 192 -18.91 -16.84 22.82
C LYS A 192 -20.38 -17.15 22.57
N ALA A 193 -21.28 -16.67 23.43
CA ALA A 193 -22.71 -16.88 23.28
C ALA A 193 -23.28 -16.27 21.99
N ALA A 194 -22.71 -15.16 21.53
CA ALA A 194 -23.12 -14.48 20.32
C ALA A 194 -22.44 -15.02 19.04
N ASN A 195 -21.58 -16.05 19.14
CA ASN A 195 -20.73 -16.55 18.04
C ASN A 195 -19.95 -15.42 17.31
N LEU A 196 -19.61 -14.34 18.02
CA LEU A 196 -19.03 -13.14 17.41
C LEU A 196 -17.54 -13.29 17.08
N VAL A 197 -16.89 -14.36 17.54
CA VAL A 197 -15.47 -14.60 17.30
C VAL A 197 -15.29 -16.11 17.05
N GLY A 198 -14.80 -16.49 15.86
CA GLY A 198 -14.33 -17.86 15.60
C GLY A 198 -13.20 -18.21 16.57
N GLU A 199 -12.96 -19.51 16.82
CA GLU A 199 -12.10 -20.01 17.90
C GLU A 199 -10.64 -19.52 17.91
N GLU A 200 -10.19 -18.75 16.93
CA GLU A 200 -8.90 -18.08 16.93
C GLU A 200 -9.08 -16.56 16.80
N ALA A 201 -9.14 -15.87 17.95
CA ALA A 201 -8.93 -14.43 18.00
C ALA A 201 -7.43 -14.14 17.71
N GLY A 202 -7.05 -14.18 16.43
CA GLY A 202 -5.72 -13.81 15.95
C GLY A 202 -5.42 -12.36 16.29
N GLY A 203 -4.69 -12.11 17.36
CA GLY A 203 -4.37 -10.75 17.80
C GLY A 203 -3.09 -10.61 18.61
N GLU A 204 -2.59 -11.68 19.24
CA GLU A 204 -1.49 -11.56 20.20
C GLU A 204 -0.18 -11.06 19.55
N ALA A 205 0.06 -11.41 18.29
CA ALA A 205 1.21 -10.91 17.52
C ALA A 205 1.09 -9.42 17.18
N ALA A 206 -0.08 -8.95 16.72
CA ALA A 206 -0.29 -7.55 16.36
C ALA A 206 -0.25 -6.61 17.59
N ILE A 207 -0.68 -7.11 18.76
CA ILE A 207 -0.70 -6.31 19.99
C ILE A 207 0.70 -6.06 20.55
N ASN A 208 1.59 -7.06 20.42
CA ASN A 208 2.96 -6.97 20.94
C ASN A 208 3.84 -5.93 20.22
N VAL A 209 3.48 -5.54 19.00
CA VAL A 209 4.16 -4.46 18.25
C VAL A 209 3.42 -3.13 18.32
N THR A 210 2.10 -3.10 18.50
CA THR A 210 1.33 -1.88 18.27
C THR A 210 1.13 -0.99 19.50
N CYS A 211 0.94 -1.52 20.71
CA CYS A 211 0.47 -0.64 21.80
C CYS A 211 1.13 -0.80 23.16
N PHE A 212 1.72 -1.96 23.52
CA PHE A 212 2.18 -2.17 24.90
C PHE A 212 3.37 -3.14 24.98
N LYS A 213 4.58 -2.59 24.80
CA LYS A 213 5.79 -3.00 25.51
C LYS A 213 6.58 -1.75 25.90
#